data_AF-A0A392RDR2-F1
#
_entry.id   AF-A0A392RDR2-F1
#
_cell.length_a   1.000
_cell.length_b   1.000
_cell.length_c   1.000
_cell.angle_alpha   90.00
_cell.angle_beta   90.00
_cell.angle_gamma   90.00
#
_symmetry.space_group_name_H-M   'P 1'
#
loop_
_entity.id
_entity.type
_entity.pdbx_description
1 polymer ?
#
loop_
_entity_poly.entity_id
_entity_poly.type
_entity_poly.pdbx_seq_one_letter_code
_entity_poly.pdbx_strand_id
1 'polypeptide(L)' 'MNEVKHEVKVHTLGTDSWKNVSEFPFAIVSFQDLGQHVTGTINWLVFAGIKRFIASFDLGNECYREVLLPDDSGK' A
#
# COMPACT_ATOMS: atom_id res chain seq x y z
N MET A 1 -8.84 11.55 -19.01
CA MET A 1 -9.25 11.10 -17.66
C MET A 1 -8.28 11.70 -16.69
N ASN A 2 -8.74 12.34 -15.63
CA ASN A 2 -7.86 12.90 -14.60
C ASN A 2 -7.39 11.74 -13.71
N GLU A 3 -6.08 11.61 -13.50
CA GLU A 3 -5.52 10.64 -12.56
C GLU A 3 -6.01 10.97 -11.15
N VAL A 4 -6.65 10.00 -10.49
CA VAL A 4 -6.97 10.11 -9.07
C VAL A 4 -5.67 9.87 -8.30
N LYS A 5 -5.19 10.91 -7.61
CA LYS A 5 -4.04 10.82 -6.72
C LYS A 5 -4.51 10.53 -5.31
N HIS A 6 -3.96 9.49 -4.70
CA HIS A 6 -4.18 9.17 -3.29
C HIS A 6 -3.01 9.70 -2.47
N GLU A 7 -3.27 10.71 -1.63
CA GLU A 7 -2.30 11.22 -0.67
C GLU A 7 -2.23 10.26 0.53
N VAL A 8 -1.02 9.87 0.91
CA VAL A 8 -0.78 9.04 2.09
C VAL A 8 0.05 9.83 3.09
N LYS A 9 -0.35 9.75 4.37
CA LYS A 9 0.33 10.42 5.47
C LYS A 9 0.62 9.43 6.59
N VAL A 10 1.78 9.60 7.21
CA VAL A 10 2.17 8.85 8.40
C VAL A 10 2.07 9.79 9.61
N HIS A 11 1.39 9.33 10.66
CA HIS A 11 1.36 10.00 11.95
C HIS A 11 2.39 9.37 12.88
N THR A 12 3.24 10.21 13.47
CA THR A 12 4.20 9.77 14.49
C THR A 12 3.69 10.20 15.86
N LEU A 13 3.24 9.24 16.66
CA LEU A 13 2.68 9.49 18.00
C LEU A 13 3.66 10.22 18.93
N GLY A 14 4.96 9.91 18.86
CA GLY A 14 5.97 10.51 19.74
C GLY A 14 6.21 12.00 19.52
N THR A 15 5.94 12.52 18.31
CA THR A 15 6.13 13.92 17.94
C THR A 15 4.80 14.63 17.62
N ASP A 16 3.68 13.91 17.69
CA ASP A 16 2.34 14.32 17.27
C ASP A 16 2.33 15.06 15.92
N SER A 17 3.04 14.50 14.95
CA SER A 17 3.21 15.13 13.63
C SER A 17 2.77 14.22 12.51
N TRP A 18 2.20 14.85 11.48
CA TRP A 18 1.85 14.20 10.22
C TRP A 18 2.89 14.52 9.16
N LYS A 19 3.32 13.51 8.43
CA LYS A 19 4.24 13.63 7.31
C LYS A 19 3.62 13.04 6.05
N ASN A 20 3.70 13.77 4.95
CA ASN A 20 3.36 13.24 3.63
C ASN A 20 4.43 12.24 3.21
N VAL A 21 3.99 11.05 2.83
CA VAL A 21 4.86 10.04 2.21
C VAL A 21 4.61 10.00 0.71
N SER A 22 5.44 9.24 -0.02
CA SER A 22 5.36 9.12 -1.48
C SER A 22 3.94 8.88 -1.97
N GLU A 23 3.61 9.41 -3.16
CA GLU A 23 2.30 9.20 -3.78
C GLU A 23 2.01 7.71 -3.91
N PHE A 24 0.78 7.30 -3.58
CA PHE A 24 0.37 5.92 -3.73
C PHE A 24 0.25 5.59 -5.23
N PRO A 25 1.02 4.64 -5.76
CA PRO A 25 1.20 4.51 -7.21
C PRO A 25 0.07 3.79 -7.93
N PHE A 26 -0.99 3.36 -7.22
CA PHE A 26 -2.04 2.52 -7.82
C PHE A 26 -3.38 3.27 -7.86
N ALA A 27 -3.80 3.65 -9.08
CA ALA A 27 -4.89 4.60 -9.36
C ALA A 27 -6.32 4.04 -9.25
N ILE A 28 -6.48 2.72 -9.09
CA ILE A 28 -7.78 2.07 -8.99
C ILE A 28 -7.66 1.07 -7.86
N VAL A 29 -8.32 1.37 -6.74
CA VAL A 29 -8.25 0.50 -5.59
C VAL A 29 -9.62 0.41 -4.96
N SER A 30 -10.29 -0.71 -5.19
CA SER A 30 -11.12 -1.27 -4.13
C SER A 30 -10.14 -1.86 -3.12
N PHE A 31 -9.81 -1.12 -2.06
CA PHE A 31 -9.07 -1.70 -0.94
C PHE A 31 -10.01 -2.69 -0.24
N GLN A 32 -9.50 -3.81 0.28
CA GLN A 32 -10.06 -4.24 1.56
C GLN A 32 -9.67 -3.15 2.55
N ASP A 33 -10.66 -2.55 3.22
CA ASP A 33 -10.55 -1.22 3.84
C ASP A 33 -9.43 -1.07 4.88
N LEU A 34 -8.81 -2.17 5.33
CA LEU A 34 -7.79 -2.17 6.37
C LEU A 34 -6.49 -2.82 5.87
N GLY A 35 -5.41 -2.03 5.88
CA GLY A 35 -4.06 -2.54 5.67
C GLY A 35 -3.57 -3.35 6.88
N GLN A 36 -2.79 -4.38 6.63
CA GLN A 36 -2.26 -5.29 7.66
C GLN A 36 -0.80 -4.99 7.96
N HIS A 37 -0.48 -4.80 9.24
CA HIS A 37 0.89 -4.60 9.69
C HIS A 37 1.63 -5.93 9.86
N VAL A 38 2.76 -6.09 9.18
CA VAL A 38 3.63 -7.28 9.27
C VAL A 38 5.09 -6.84 9.20
N THR A 39 5.88 -7.13 10.23
CA THR A 39 7.36 -6.98 10.23
C THR A 39 7.85 -5.62 9.68
N GLY A 40 7.24 -4.51 10.11
CA GLY A 40 7.65 -3.17 9.70
C GLY A 40 7.07 -2.70 8.36
N THR A 41 6.13 -3.43 7.77
CA THR A 41 5.38 -3.00 6.59
C THR A 41 3.88 -2.94 6.87
N ILE A 42 3.18 -2.08 6.12
CA ILE A 42 1.71 -2.09 6.03
C ILE A 42 1.34 -2.63 4.65
N ASN A 43 0.41 -3.58 4.60
CA ASN A 43 0.14 -4.37 3.40
C ASN A 43 -1.35 -4.29 3.04
N TRP A 44 -1.65 -3.94 1.79
CA TRP A 44 -3.01 -3.90 1.26
C TRP A 44 -3.15 -4.85 0.08
N LEU A 45 -4.25 -5.60 0.03
CA LEU A 45 -4.64 -6.30 -1.18
C LEU A 45 -5.22 -5.28 -2.17
N VAL A 46 -4.60 -5.17 -3.34
CA VAL A 46 -4.95 -4.20 -4.39
C VAL A 46 -5.52 -4.93 -5.60
N PHE A 47 -6.58 -4.34 -6.17
CA PHE A 47 -7.24 -4.81 -7.39
C PHE A 47 -7.10 -3.75 -8.49
N ALA A 48 -6.19 -3.98 -9.43
CA ALA A 48 -5.94 -3.08 -10.56
C ALA A 48 -6.43 -3.75 -11.85
N GLY A 49 -7.71 -3.53 -12.19
CA GLY A 49 -8.36 -4.23 -13.30
C GLY A 49 -8.42 -5.74 -13.04
N ILE A 50 -7.74 -6.53 -13.88
CA ILE A 50 -7.64 -7.99 -13.72
C ILE A 50 -6.48 -8.43 -12.80
N LYS A 51 -5.56 -7.51 -12.48
CA LYS A 51 -4.38 -7.83 -11.65
C LYS A 51 -4.73 -7.72 -10.17
N ARG A 52 -4.21 -8.67 -9.40
CA ARG A 52 -4.25 -8.69 -7.94
C ARG A 52 -2.83 -8.82 -7.40
N PHE A 53 -2.49 -7.97 -6.45
CA PHE A 53 -1.18 -7.98 -5.80
C PHE A 53 -1.29 -7.35 -4.42
N ILE A 54 -0.25 -7.51 -3.62
CA ILE A 54 -0.12 -6.82 -2.34
C ILE A 54 0.70 -5.55 -2.58
N ALA A 55 0.12 -4.39 -2.28
CA ALA A 55 0.91 -3.17 -2.09
C ALA A 55 1.49 -3.20 -0.68
N SER A 56 2.80 -3.22 -0.57
CA SER A 56 3.52 -3.20 0.70
C SER A 56 4.19 -1.85 0.88
N PHE A 57 3.93 -1.17 2.00
CA PHE A 57 4.58 0.07 2.38
C PHE A 57 5.58 -0.20 3.50
N ASP A 58 6.85 0.04 3.24
CA ASP A 58 7.94 -0.09 4.21
C ASP A 58 7.97 1.14 5.12
N LEU A 59 7.79 0.95 6.44
CA LEU A 59 7.77 2.04 7.41
C LEU A 59 9.16 2.64 7.67
N GLY A 60 10.24 1.88 7.44
CA GLY A 60 11.61 2.34 7.67
C GLY A 60 12.15 3.17 6.51
N ASN A 61 11.85 2.75 5.28
CA ASN A 61 12.30 3.44 4.06
C ASN A 61 11.22 4.34 3.43
N GLU A 62 9.99 4.30 3.95
CA GLU A 62 8.82 5.05 3.45
C GLU A 62 8.58 4.87 1.94
N CYS A 63 8.73 3.64 1.45
CA CYS A 63 8.61 3.31 0.03
C CYS A 63 7.58 2.21 -0.20
N TYR A 64 6.91 2.27 -1.35
CA TYR A 64 6.02 1.20 -1.81
C TYR A 64 6.75 0.13 -2.59
N ARG A 65 6.27 -1.11 -2.47
CA ARG A 65 6.64 -2.24 -3.31
C ARG A 65 5.40 -3.04 -3.68
N GLU A 66 5.38 -3.54 -4.91
CA GLU A 66 4.45 -4.58 -5.34
C GLU A 66 4.98 -5.95 -4.91
N VAL A 67 4.15 -6.72 -4.21
CA VAL A 67 4.42 -8.11 -3.84
C VAL A 67 3.39 -8.98 -4.57
N LEU A 68 3.88 -9.91 -5.38
CA LEU A 68 3.03 -10.84 -6.12
C LEU A 68 2.32 -11.79 -5.15
N LEU A 69 1.07 -12.12 -5.46
CA LEU A 69 0.37 -13.19 -4.76
C LEU A 69 1.07 -14.52 -5.04
N PRO A 70 0.97 -15.48 -4.10
CA PRO A 70 1.38 -16.85 -4.37
C PRO A 70 0.73 -17.36 -5.64
N ASP A 71 1.46 -18.18 -6.39
CA ASP A 71 0.86 -18.84 -7.55
C ASP A 71 -0.19 -19.84 -7.07
N ASP A 72 -1.39 -19.77 -7.65
CA ASP A 72 -2.52 -20.66 -7.31
C ASP A 72 -2.26 -22.11 -7.78
N SER A 73 -1.09 -22.40 -8.36
CA SER A 73 -0.75 -23.69 -8.93
C SER A 73 -0.60 -24.82 -7.90
N GLY A 74 -0.47 -24.50 -6.60
CA GLY A 74 -0.56 -25.49 -5.51
C GLY A 74 0.33 -26.74 -5.69
N LYS A 75 1.44 -26.62 -6.42
CA LYS A 75 2.37 -27.72 -6.73
C LYS A 75 3.70 -27.55 -6.01
#